data_AF-A0A4Q3GTS6-F1
#
_entry.id   AF-A0A4Q3GTS6-F1
#
_cell.length_a   1.000
_cell.length_b   1.000
_cell.length_c   1.000
_cell.angle_alpha   90.00
_cell.angle_beta   90.00
_cell.angle_gamma   90.00
#
_symmetry.space_group_name_H-M   'P 1'
#
loop_
_entity.id
_entity.type
_entity.pdbx_description
1 polymer ?
#
loop_
_entity_poly.entity_id
_entity_poly.type
_entity_poly.pdbx_seq_one_letter_code
_entity_poly.pdbx_strand_id
1 'polypeptide(L)'
;LFNIVAVSDFNMGAMENKGLNVFNTRYVLADPETATDGDYDAVEGVIGHEYFHNWSGNRVTCRDWFQLSLKEGFTVLRDQLFSAAMGSESVKRIEDVRVLRSAQFPEDSGPLAHPIRPDSYQEISNFYTATVYNKGAEVIRMMRTMAGPERFRAGTDLYFERHDGEAATCEDFVKAIEDGAGLDLAQFRLWYSQAGTPQVKAKLIHENGFATVRLEQQVPATPGQPDKQPMPIPLKLALFDRQTGKHHGEETVVLNEERGEFSFKGYARPPVLSINRGFTAPVSVEVEQLDEDLVFLAAKDDDAFARYEAMQKLVVRHLIKAVNGELEERARD
;
A
#
# COMPACT_ATOMS: atom_id res chain seq x y z
N LEU A 1 -16.29 -26.37 12.84
CA LEU A 1 -15.04 -26.85 13.50
C LEU A 1 -13.90 -25.99 12.94
N PHE A 2 -13.01 -25.49 13.81
CA PHE A 2 -11.82 -24.74 13.43
C PHE A 2 -10.64 -25.39 14.16
N ASN A 3 -9.77 -26.04 13.41
CA ASN A 3 -8.63 -26.76 13.95
C ASN A 3 -7.35 -26.15 13.37
N ILE A 4 -6.31 -26.07 14.19
CA ILE A 4 -4.96 -25.66 13.80
C ILE A 4 -4.02 -26.81 14.14
N VAL A 5 -3.16 -27.18 13.19
CA VAL A 5 -2.07 -28.14 13.39
C VAL A 5 -0.75 -27.42 13.16
N ALA A 6 0.11 -27.40 14.17
CA ALA A 6 1.46 -26.86 14.06
C ALA A 6 2.44 -27.97 13.64
N VAL A 7 3.25 -27.71 12.61
CA VAL A 7 4.27 -28.62 12.08
C VAL A 7 5.61 -27.90 11.92
N SER A 8 6.71 -28.58 12.23
CA SER A 8 8.04 -27.96 12.17
C SER A 8 8.61 -27.87 10.75
N ASP A 9 8.27 -28.83 9.89
CA ASP A 9 8.74 -28.90 8.51
C ASP A 9 7.66 -28.38 7.55
N PHE A 10 7.73 -27.08 7.23
CA PHE A 10 6.76 -26.42 6.35
C PHE A 10 7.42 -25.30 5.53
N ASN A 11 7.28 -25.35 4.21
CA ASN A 11 7.93 -24.38 3.30
C ASN A 11 7.30 -22.98 3.37
N MET A 12 5.99 -22.92 3.60
CA MET A 12 5.24 -21.66 3.73
C MET A 12 5.07 -21.29 5.21
N GLY A 13 4.47 -20.12 5.48
CA GLY A 13 4.15 -19.72 6.86
C GLY A 13 3.00 -20.54 7.44
N ALA A 14 1.88 -20.57 6.73
CA ALA A 14 0.71 -21.37 7.07
C ALA A 14 -0.11 -21.67 5.81
N MET A 15 -1.23 -22.38 5.96
CA MET A 15 -2.11 -22.78 4.87
C MET A 15 -3.56 -22.91 5.34
N GLU A 16 -4.48 -22.31 4.59
CA GLU A 16 -5.89 -22.07 4.93
C GLU A 16 -6.83 -23.27 4.71
N ASN A 17 -6.33 -24.51 4.80
CA ASN A 17 -7.13 -25.70 4.48
C ASN A 17 -8.45 -25.71 5.27
N LYS A 18 -9.58 -25.82 4.58
CA LYS A 18 -10.91 -25.57 5.14
C LYS A 18 -11.20 -26.37 6.42
N GLY A 19 -11.18 -25.69 7.56
CA GLY A 19 -11.49 -26.27 8.88
C GLY A 19 -10.34 -27.04 9.54
N LEU A 20 -9.17 -27.10 8.91
CA LEU A 20 -7.94 -27.74 9.42
C LEU A 20 -6.70 -26.99 8.91
N ASN A 21 -6.51 -25.77 9.39
CA ASN A 21 -5.38 -24.96 8.97
C ASN A 21 -4.07 -25.62 9.46
N VAL A 22 -3.03 -25.58 8.63
CA VAL A 22 -1.70 -26.14 8.95
C VAL A 22 -0.71 -25.00 9.00
N PHE A 23 0.01 -24.87 10.11
CA PHE A 23 0.92 -23.76 10.38
C PHE A 23 2.34 -24.27 10.61
N ASN A 24 3.33 -23.50 10.16
CA ASN A 24 4.68 -23.63 10.66
C ASN A 24 4.69 -23.28 12.16
N THR A 25 5.41 -24.05 12.98
CA THR A 25 5.51 -23.81 14.43
C THR A 25 5.96 -22.40 14.80
N ARG A 26 6.73 -21.73 13.93
CA ARG A 26 7.10 -20.31 14.06
C ARG A 26 5.91 -19.36 14.24
N TYR A 27 4.76 -19.68 13.67
CA TYR A 27 3.56 -18.84 13.69
C TYR A 27 2.46 -19.40 14.62
N VAL A 28 2.83 -20.25 15.59
CA VAL A 28 1.90 -20.78 16.61
C VAL A 28 2.53 -20.79 18.00
N LEU A 29 3.77 -21.27 18.13
CA LEU A 29 4.41 -21.46 19.42
C LEU A 29 5.07 -20.16 19.87
N ALA A 30 4.51 -19.52 20.89
CA ALA A 30 5.09 -18.35 21.53
C ALA A 30 5.04 -18.51 23.05
N ASP A 31 6.18 -18.28 23.70
CA ASP A 31 6.33 -18.25 25.16
C ASP A 31 7.21 -17.04 25.54
N PRO A 32 6.91 -16.29 26.62
CA PRO A 32 7.67 -15.09 27.00
C PRO A 32 9.18 -15.28 27.19
N GLU A 33 9.64 -16.51 27.46
CA GLU A 33 11.07 -16.81 27.61
C GLU A 33 11.77 -17.05 26.26
N THR A 34 11.01 -17.28 25.17
CA THR A 34 11.55 -17.74 23.88
C THR A 34 11.11 -16.94 22.65
N ALA A 35 10.04 -16.16 22.76
CA ALA A 35 9.46 -15.37 21.68
C ALA A 35 9.59 -13.87 21.97
N THR A 36 9.90 -13.09 20.92
CA THR A 36 9.95 -11.62 21.00
C THR A 36 8.56 -11.02 20.75
N ASP A 37 8.36 -9.73 21.09
CA ASP A 37 7.12 -9.01 20.76
C ASP A 37 6.79 -9.12 19.26
N GLY A 38 7.80 -9.03 18.38
CA GLY A 38 7.62 -9.21 16.94
C GLY A 38 7.23 -10.63 16.52
N ASP A 39 7.58 -11.66 17.30
CA ASP A 39 7.08 -13.02 17.06
C ASP A 39 5.61 -13.14 17.51
N TYR A 40 5.20 -12.51 18.61
CA TYR A 40 3.78 -12.43 19.01
C TYR A 40 2.93 -11.72 17.98
N ASP A 41 3.38 -10.58 17.45
CA ASP A 41 2.70 -9.84 16.39
C ASP A 41 2.58 -10.68 15.10
N ALA A 42 3.62 -11.44 14.77
CA ALA A 42 3.60 -12.35 13.62
C ALA A 42 2.63 -13.52 13.82
N VAL A 43 2.56 -14.10 15.02
CA VAL A 43 1.57 -15.15 15.36
C VAL A 43 0.15 -14.59 15.23
N GLU A 44 -0.14 -13.41 15.79
CA GLU A 44 -1.44 -12.74 15.65
C GLU A 44 -1.80 -12.52 14.18
N GLY A 45 -0.89 -11.89 13.42
CA GLY A 45 -1.11 -11.55 12.03
C GLY A 45 -1.38 -12.77 11.16
N VAL A 46 -0.55 -13.82 11.27
CA VAL A 46 -0.69 -15.03 10.44
C VAL A 46 -1.90 -15.86 10.85
N ILE A 47 -2.21 -16.00 12.15
CA ILE A 47 -3.46 -16.67 12.57
C ILE A 47 -4.69 -15.92 12.02
N GLY A 48 -4.68 -14.59 12.11
CA GLY A 48 -5.72 -13.74 11.52
C GLY A 48 -5.85 -13.96 10.01
N HIS A 49 -4.74 -13.92 9.28
CA HIS A 49 -4.66 -14.14 7.84
C HIS A 49 -5.35 -15.45 7.42
N GLU A 50 -4.93 -16.58 7.99
CA GLU A 50 -5.49 -17.89 7.63
C GLU A 50 -6.96 -18.04 8.04
N TYR A 51 -7.39 -17.37 9.11
CA TYR A 51 -8.80 -17.31 9.49
C TYR A 51 -9.61 -16.49 8.48
N PHE A 52 -9.08 -15.37 8.00
CA PHE A 52 -9.74 -14.51 7.04
C PHE A 52 -9.92 -15.15 5.66
N HIS A 53 -8.97 -15.97 5.23
CA HIS A 53 -9.11 -16.81 4.04
C HIS A 53 -10.36 -17.69 4.04
N ASN A 54 -10.94 -18.01 5.21
CA ASN A 54 -12.21 -18.75 5.28
C ASN A 54 -13.31 -18.13 4.41
N TRP A 55 -13.31 -16.80 4.23
CA TRP A 55 -14.18 -16.09 3.29
C TRP A 55 -13.45 -15.69 2.01
N SER A 56 -12.34 -14.96 2.11
CA SER A 56 -11.54 -14.45 0.98
C SER A 56 -10.48 -15.46 0.52
N GLY A 57 -10.91 -16.58 -0.06
CA GLY A 57 -10.03 -17.64 -0.57
C GLY A 57 -10.69 -19.02 -0.55
N ASN A 58 -11.53 -19.28 0.45
CA ASN A 58 -12.22 -20.55 0.62
C ASN A 58 -13.70 -20.52 0.20
N ARG A 59 -14.52 -19.59 0.73
CA ARG A 59 -15.93 -19.47 0.35
C ARG A 59 -16.08 -18.93 -1.07
N VAL A 60 -15.28 -17.91 -1.39
CA VAL A 60 -15.01 -17.50 -2.77
C VAL A 60 -13.55 -17.83 -3.04
N THR A 61 -13.29 -18.69 -4.01
CA THR A 61 -11.93 -19.14 -4.35
C THR A 61 -11.46 -18.58 -5.69
N CYS A 62 -10.24 -18.89 -6.10
CA CYS A 62 -9.68 -18.43 -7.37
C CYS A 62 -10.12 -19.34 -8.53
N ARG A 63 -10.67 -18.77 -9.60
CA ARG A 63 -11.02 -19.50 -10.84
C ARG A 63 -9.81 -20.22 -11.44
N ASP A 64 -8.66 -19.55 -11.41
CA ASP A 64 -7.37 -20.03 -11.86
C ASP A 64 -6.26 -19.34 -11.06
N TRP A 65 -5.04 -19.85 -11.15
CA TRP A 65 -3.94 -19.35 -10.32
C TRP A 65 -3.41 -17.97 -10.72
N PHE A 66 -3.75 -17.45 -11.91
CA PHE A 66 -3.44 -16.05 -12.24
C PHE A 66 -4.23 -15.10 -11.33
N GLN A 67 -5.36 -15.55 -10.79
CA GLN A 67 -6.17 -14.79 -9.84
C GLN A 67 -5.62 -14.83 -8.41
N LEU A 68 -4.40 -15.32 -8.14
CA LEU A 68 -3.89 -15.50 -6.79
C LEU A 68 -4.04 -14.24 -5.91
N SER A 69 -3.77 -13.05 -6.44
CA SER A 69 -3.92 -11.79 -5.70
C SER A 69 -5.36 -11.45 -5.28
N LEU A 70 -6.38 -12.08 -5.90
CA LEU A 70 -7.77 -12.00 -5.45
C LEU A 70 -7.89 -12.43 -3.99
N LYS A 71 -7.36 -13.61 -3.65
CA LYS A 71 -7.40 -14.13 -2.29
C LYS A 71 -6.28 -13.53 -1.44
N GLU A 72 -5.07 -13.42 -1.98
CA GLU A 72 -3.90 -13.02 -1.21
C GLU A 72 -3.90 -11.53 -0.91
N GLY A 73 -4.02 -10.67 -1.92
CA GLY A 73 -4.06 -9.23 -1.71
C GLY A 73 -5.21 -8.83 -0.79
N PHE A 74 -6.39 -9.46 -0.95
CA PHE A 74 -7.54 -9.14 -0.12
C PHE A 74 -7.38 -9.62 1.33
N THR A 75 -6.83 -10.81 1.52
CA THR A 75 -6.59 -11.37 2.86
C THR A 75 -5.46 -10.63 3.58
N VAL A 76 -4.40 -10.25 2.87
CA VAL A 76 -3.34 -9.38 3.40
C VAL A 76 -3.90 -8.04 3.86
N LEU A 77 -4.74 -7.37 3.06
CA LEU A 77 -5.38 -6.13 3.53
C LEU A 77 -6.18 -6.36 4.83
N ARG A 78 -6.88 -7.50 4.95
CA ARG A 78 -7.70 -7.82 6.12
C ARG A 78 -6.84 -8.10 7.36
N ASP A 79 -5.73 -8.81 7.23
CA ASP A 79 -4.79 -8.98 8.36
C ASP A 79 -4.12 -7.66 8.77
N GLN A 80 -3.78 -6.81 7.80
CA GLN A 80 -3.18 -5.51 8.09
C GLN A 80 -4.14 -4.62 8.88
N LEU A 81 -5.43 -4.61 8.49
CA LEU A 81 -6.47 -3.88 9.20
C LEU A 81 -6.77 -4.49 10.58
N PHE A 82 -6.64 -5.81 10.72
CA PHE A 82 -6.81 -6.49 12.00
C PHE A 82 -5.68 -6.14 12.98
N SER A 83 -4.42 -6.32 12.60
CA SER A 83 -3.27 -5.96 13.46
C SER A 83 -3.22 -4.46 13.77
N ALA A 84 -3.61 -3.60 12.82
CA ALA A 84 -3.74 -2.16 13.07
C ALA A 84 -4.79 -1.84 14.16
N ALA A 85 -5.90 -2.60 14.19
CA ALA A 85 -6.98 -2.41 15.15
C ALA A 85 -6.69 -3.04 16.53
N MET A 86 -5.88 -4.11 16.57
CA MET A 86 -5.47 -4.79 17.80
C MET A 86 -4.30 -4.08 18.47
N GLY A 87 -3.38 -3.52 17.67
CA GLY A 87 -2.19 -2.81 18.14
C GLY A 87 -2.22 -1.34 17.75
N SER A 88 -1.18 -0.92 17.01
CA SER A 88 -0.99 0.48 16.61
C SER A 88 -1.08 0.63 15.10
N GLU A 89 -2.13 1.32 14.62
CA GLU A 89 -2.35 1.60 13.19
C GLU A 89 -1.12 2.22 12.50
N SER A 90 -0.49 3.21 13.13
CA SER A 90 0.66 3.91 12.58
C SER A 90 1.91 3.03 12.46
N VAL A 91 2.23 2.24 13.49
CA VAL A 91 3.37 1.30 13.49
C VAL A 91 3.16 0.22 12.44
N LYS A 92 1.98 -0.41 12.42
CA LYS A 92 1.64 -1.42 11.42
C LYS A 92 1.77 -0.86 10.01
N ARG A 93 1.28 0.37 9.79
CA ARG A 93 1.41 1.01 8.48
C ARG A 93 2.86 1.27 8.08
N ILE A 94 3.70 1.74 9.02
CA ILE A 94 5.12 1.95 8.78
C ILE A 94 5.81 0.63 8.40
N GLU A 95 5.52 -0.46 9.10
CA GLU A 95 6.10 -1.77 8.83
C GLU A 95 5.70 -2.31 7.46
N ASP A 96 4.41 -2.23 7.10
CA ASP A 96 3.92 -2.67 5.79
C ASP A 96 4.59 -1.90 4.64
N VAL A 97 4.75 -0.59 4.77
CA VAL A 97 5.40 0.24 3.75
C VAL A 97 6.91 -0.03 3.69
N ARG A 98 7.55 -0.33 4.81
CA ARG A 98 8.96 -0.76 4.81
C ARG A 98 9.14 -2.04 4.01
N VAL A 99 8.28 -3.04 4.20
CA VAL A 99 8.31 -4.30 3.43
C VAL A 99 8.14 -4.03 1.94
N LEU A 100 7.17 -3.19 1.55
CA LEU A 100 6.98 -2.80 0.16
C LEU A 100 8.24 -2.18 -0.45
N ARG A 101 8.87 -1.22 0.24
CA ARG A 101 10.06 -0.54 -0.27
C ARG A 101 11.32 -1.40 -0.28
N SER A 102 11.47 -2.32 0.68
CA SER A 102 12.66 -3.16 0.79
C SER A 102 12.61 -4.42 -0.06
N ALA A 103 11.42 -4.96 -0.34
CA ALA A 103 11.24 -6.20 -1.08
C ALA A 103 10.45 -6.02 -2.38
N GLN A 104 9.28 -5.39 -2.31
CA GLN A 104 8.36 -5.32 -3.44
C GLN A 104 8.85 -4.35 -4.54
N PHE A 105 9.32 -3.15 -4.19
CA PHE A 105 9.84 -2.18 -5.18
C PHE A 105 11.06 -2.73 -5.94
N PRO A 106 12.05 -3.36 -5.29
CA PRO A 106 13.11 -4.07 -5.99
C PRO A 106 12.60 -5.14 -6.96
N GLU A 107 11.65 -5.98 -6.52
CA GLU A 107 11.02 -7.00 -7.37
C GLU A 107 10.35 -6.40 -8.61
N ASP A 108 9.57 -5.32 -8.44
CA ASP A 108 8.86 -4.60 -9.52
C ASP A 108 9.81 -3.88 -10.51
N SER A 109 11.04 -3.59 -10.07
CA SER A 109 12.09 -2.98 -10.91
C SER A 109 13.04 -4.02 -11.53
N GLY A 110 12.91 -5.28 -11.13
CA GLY A 110 13.81 -6.36 -11.48
C GLY A 110 13.39 -7.16 -12.71
N PRO A 111 14.18 -8.19 -13.07
CA PRO A 111 13.88 -9.07 -14.20
C PRO A 111 12.63 -9.95 -13.99
N LEU A 112 12.17 -10.07 -12.74
CA LEU A 112 10.98 -10.84 -12.36
C LEU A 112 9.72 -9.97 -12.21
N ALA A 113 9.77 -8.70 -12.61
CA ALA A 113 8.63 -7.80 -12.51
C ALA A 113 7.41 -8.38 -13.23
N HIS A 114 6.29 -8.47 -12.53
CA HIS A 114 5.02 -8.95 -13.05
C HIS A 114 3.87 -8.13 -12.44
N PRO A 115 2.72 -7.99 -13.10
CA PRO A 115 1.56 -7.38 -12.47
C PRO A 115 1.02 -8.24 -11.31
N ILE A 116 0.16 -7.67 -10.45
CA ILE A 116 -0.44 -8.43 -9.33
C ILE A 116 -1.32 -9.59 -9.81
N ARG A 117 -1.81 -9.52 -11.07
CA ARG A 117 -2.43 -10.65 -11.77
C ARG A 117 -1.54 -11.01 -12.97
N PRO A 118 -0.60 -11.95 -12.83
CA PRO A 118 0.36 -12.29 -13.86
C PRO A 118 -0.29 -12.70 -15.19
N ASP A 119 0.36 -12.41 -16.31
CA ASP A 119 -0.13 -12.82 -17.64
C ASP A 119 0.40 -14.22 -18.05
N SER A 120 1.50 -14.68 -17.43
CA SER A 120 2.10 -15.99 -17.69
C SER A 120 2.98 -16.43 -16.51
N TYR A 121 3.11 -17.74 -16.31
CA TYR A 121 4.06 -18.35 -15.38
C TYR A 121 4.47 -19.73 -15.90
N GLN A 122 5.64 -20.22 -15.47
CA GLN A 122 6.05 -21.63 -15.68
C GLN A 122 5.76 -22.49 -14.45
N GLU A 123 6.05 -21.95 -13.26
CA GLU A 123 5.83 -22.59 -11.97
C GLU A 123 5.09 -21.61 -11.06
N ILE A 124 3.92 -22.02 -10.56
CA ILE A 124 3.04 -21.13 -9.79
C ILE A 124 3.62 -20.83 -8.40
N SER A 125 4.39 -21.76 -7.82
CA SER A 125 5.00 -21.53 -6.50
C SER A 125 5.95 -20.33 -6.49
N ASN A 126 6.47 -19.92 -7.65
CA ASN A 126 7.32 -18.74 -7.80
C ASN A 126 6.56 -17.41 -7.78
N PHE A 127 5.23 -17.43 -7.79
CA PHE A 127 4.36 -16.25 -7.78
C PHE A 127 3.71 -15.98 -6.41
N TYR A 128 4.15 -16.69 -5.37
CA TYR A 128 3.89 -16.34 -3.97
C TYR A 128 4.83 -15.19 -3.56
N THR A 129 4.63 -14.01 -4.17
CA THR A 129 5.57 -12.89 -4.14
C THR A 129 5.06 -11.68 -3.37
N ALA A 130 5.96 -10.76 -3.00
CA ALA A 130 5.60 -9.50 -2.39
C ALA A 130 4.69 -8.65 -3.30
N THR A 131 4.79 -8.81 -4.62
CA THR A 131 3.90 -8.17 -5.57
C THR A 131 2.47 -8.72 -5.51
N VAL A 132 2.27 -10.04 -5.48
CA VAL A 132 0.93 -10.63 -5.38
C VAL A 132 0.27 -10.36 -4.02
N TYR A 133 1.05 -10.42 -2.94
CA TYR A 133 0.58 -10.26 -1.56
C TYR A 133 0.52 -8.78 -1.15
N ASN A 134 1.69 -8.14 -0.98
CA ASN A 134 1.77 -6.80 -0.39
C ASN A 134 1.30 -5.72 -1.37
N LYS A 135 1.76 -5.69 -2.62
CA LYS A 135 1.23 -4.72 -3.61
C LYS A 135 -0.23 -5.01 -3.94
N GLY A 136 -0.65 -6.28 -3.97
CA GLY A 136 -2.06 -6.66 -4.07
C GLY A 136 -2.93 -6.01 -2.98
N ALA A 137 -2.47 -6.05 -1.72
CA ALA A 137 -3.16 -5.39 -0.60
C ALA A 137 -3.23 -3.87 -0.77
N GLU A 138 -2.16 -3.24 -1.27
CA GLU A 138 -2.15 -1.80 -1.56
C GLU A 138 -3.12 -1.40 -2.68
N VAL A 139 -3.29 -2.25 -3.70
CA VAL A 139 -4.29 -2.04 -4.76
C VAL A 139 -5.70 -2.06 -4.19
N ILE A 140 -5.99 -2.97 -3.25
CA ILE A 140 -7.30 -3.01 -2.60
C ILE A 140 -7.46 -1.84 -1.61
N ARG A 141 -6.38 -1.44 -0.93
CA ARG A 141 -6.34 -0.26 -0.05
C ARG A 141 -6.61 1.03 -0.83
N MET A 142 -6.13 1.15 -2.07
CA MET A 142 -6.46 2.26 -2.96
C MET A 142 -7.96 2.34 -3.25
N MET A 143 -8.61 1.22 -3.58
CA MET A 143 -10.07 1.18 -3.74
C MET A 143 -10.81 1.58 -2.47
N ARG A 144 -10.36 1.08 -1.31
CA ARG A 144 -10.91 1.48 -0.01
C ARG A 144 -10.73 2.98 0.27
N THR A 145 -9.59 3.55 -0.11
CA THR A 145 -9.29 4.98 0.07
C THR A 145 -10.21 5.84 -0.79
N MET A 146 -10.41 5.48 -2.06
CA MET A 146 -11.29 6.21 -2.97
C MET A 146 -12.77 6.09 -2.59
N ALA A 147 -13.19 4.91 -2.13
CA ALA A 147 -14.58 4.66 -1.76
C ALA A 147 -14.93 5.26 -0.39
N GLY A 148 -13.98 5.26 0.55
CA GLY A 148 -14.25 5.35 1.98
C GLY A 148 -14.69 3.99 2.56
N PRO A 149 -14.58 3.80 3.89
CA PRO A 149 -14.77 2.49 4.53
C PRO A 149 -16.19 1.92 4.36
N GLU A 150 -17.23 2.76 4.44
CA GLU A 150 -18.63 2.31 4.35
C GLU A 150 -18.99 1.81 2.95
N ARG A 151 -18.64 2.58 1.91
CA ARG A 151 -18.88 2.21 0.51
C ARG A 151 -18.01 1.03 0.07
N PHE A 152 -16.76 0.98 0.54
CA PHE A 152 -15.91 -0.19 0.33
C PHE A 152 -16.52 -1.45 0.96
N ARG A 153 -17.07 -1.32 2.18
CA ARG A 153 -17.76 -2.43 2.84
C ARG A 153 -18.97 -2.91 2.04
N ALA A 154 -19.81 -2.00 1.55
CA ALA A 154 -20.94 -2.34 0.67
C ALA A 154 -20.47 -3.10 -0.59
N GLY A 155 -19.36 -2.68 -1.20
CA GLY A 155 -18.71 -3.41 -2.29
C GLY A 155 -18.30 -4.84 -1.91
N THR A 156 -17.68 -5.02 -0.74
CA THR A 156 -17.28 -6.36 -0.29
C THR A 156 -18.48 -7.24 0.09
N ASP A 157 -19.54 -6.67 0.65
CA ASP A 157 -20.79 -7.41 0.93
C ASP A 157 -21.41 -7.91 -0.38
N LEU A 158 -21.47 -7.05 -1.41
CA LEU A 158 -21.94 -7.40 -2.74
C LEU A 158 -21.07 -8.46 -3.42
N TYR A 159 -19.75 -8.41 -3.23
CA TYR A 159 -18.83 -9.44 -3.73
C TYR A 159 -19.17 -10.81 -3.15
N PHE A 160 -19.34 -10.91 -1.83
CA PHE A 160 -19.70 -12.16 -1.19
C PHE A 160 -21.13 -12.60 -1.53
N GLU A 161 -22.09 -11.68 -1.68
CA GLU A 161 -23.44 -12.01 -2.12
C GLU A 161 -23.45 -12.67 -3.50
N ARG A 162 -22.63 -12.16 -4.43
CA ARG A 162 -22.60 -12.64 -5.82
C ARG A 162 -21.81 -13.93 -6.02
N HIS A 163 -20.70 -14.09 -5.30
CA HIS A 163 -19.68 -15.10 -5.64
C HIS A 163 -19.47 -16.16 -4.56
N ASP A 164 -20.28 -16.17 -3.50
CA ASP A 164 -20.21 -17.22 -2.49
C ASP A 164 -20.48 -18.61 -3.07
N GLY A 165 -19.56 -19.55 -2.84
CA GLY A 165 -19.63 -20.93 -3.30
C GLY A 165 -19.04 -21.19 -4.68
N GLU A 166 -18.41 -20.18 -5.30
CA GLU A 166 -17.76 -20.33 -6.61
C GLU A 166 -16.30 -19.86 -6.66
N ALA A 167 -15.67 -20.12 -7.80
CA ALA A 167 -14.31 -19.70 -8.10
C ALA A 167 -14.35 -18.45 -9.00
N ALA A 168 -13.94 -17.31 -8.46
CA ALA A 168 -14.07 -15.98 -9.06
C ALA A 168 -12.74 -15.43 -9.60
N THR A 169 -12.79 -14.26 -10.22
CA THR A 169 -11.66 -13.54 -10.78
C THR A 169 -11.37 -12.22 -10.07
N CYS A 170 -10.20 -11.64 -10.31
CA CYS A 170 -9.89 -10.28 -9.89
C CYS A 170 -10.91 -9.28 -10.45
N GLU A 171 -11.35 -9.45 -11.70
CA GLU A 171 -12.36 -8.62 -12.34
C GLU A 171 -13.72 -8.66 -11.64
N ASP A 172 -14.14 -9.83 -11.17
CA ASP A 172 -15.39 -9.99 -10.41
C ASP A 172 -15.34 -9.18 -9.11
N PHE A 173 -14.21 -9.24 -8.40
CA PHE A 173 -13.99 -8.42 -7.21
C PHE A 173 -14.03 -6.93 -7.52
N VAL A 174 -13.25 -6.47 -8.51
CA VAL A 174 -13.27 -5.05 -8.91
C VAL A 174 -14.67 -4.62 -9.31
N LYS A 175 -15.43 -5.46 -10.03
CA LYS A 175 -16.79 -5.14 -10.45
C LYS A 175 -17.76 -5.04 -9.27
N ALA A 176 -17.63 -5.91 -8.27
CA ALA A 176 -18.43 -5.81 -7.06
C ALA A 176 -18.10 -4.56 -6.24
N ILE A 177 -16.82 -4.18 -6.13
CA ILE A 177 -16.43 -2.90 -5.50
C ILE A 177 -16.95 -1.71 -6.31
N GLU A 178 -16.84 -1.73 -7.64
CA GLU A 178 -17.35 -0.70 -8.55
C GLU A 178 -18.85 -0.46 -8.33
N ASP A 179 -19.65 -1.53 -8.36
CA ASP A 179 -21.10 -1.47 -8.22
C ASP A 179 -21.53 -1.10 -6.79
N GLY A 180 -20.96 -1.74 -5.78
CA GLY A 180 -21.36 -1.54 -4.39
C GLY A 180 -20.86 -0.23 -3.78
N ALA A 181 -19.69 0.25 -4.23
CA ALA A 181 -19.22 1.57 -3.85
C ALA A 181 -19.80 2.67 -4.75
N GLY A 182 -20.24 2.38 -5.98
CA GLY A 182 -20.62 3.41 -6.95
C GLY A 182 -19.41 4.25 -7.37
N LEU A 183 -18.31 3.59 -7.69
CA LEU A 183 -17.11 4.20 -8.28
C LEU A 183 -17.02 3.81 -9.75
N ASP A 184 -16.29 4.60 -10.56
CA ASP A 184 -15.81 4.12 -11.87
C ASP A 184 -14.38 3.59 -11.69
N LEU A 185 -14.21 2.28 -11.89
CA LEU A 185 -12.92 1.60 -11.76
C LEU A 185 -12.39 1.13 -13.11
N ALA A 186 -12.92 1.61 -14.25
CA ALA A 186 -12.52 1.19 -15.59
C ALA A 186 -11.01 1.31 -15.79
N GLN A 187 -10.47 2.50 -15.58
CA GLN A 187 -9.02 2.74 -15.68
C GLN A 187 -8.23 2.10 -14.52
N PHE A 188 -8.86 1.91 -13.35
CA PHE A 188 -8.22 1.32 -12.19
C PHE A 188 -7.75 -0.13 -12.43
N ARG A 189 -8.39 -0.83 -13.37
CA ARG A 189 -7.99 -2.17 -13.81
C ARG A 189 -6.56 -2.24 -14.35
N LEU A 190 -5.94 -1.12 -14.74
CA LEU A 190 -4.52 -1.08 -15.12
C LEU A 190 -3.59 -1.54 -13.98
N TRP A 191 -3.97 -1.36 -12.70
CA TRP A 191 -3.20 -1.87 -11.56
C TRP A 191 -3.09 -3.39 -11.52
N TYR A 192 -4.03 -4.10 -12.16
CA TYR A 192 -4.02 -5.55 -12.26
C TYR A 192 -3.21 -6.07 -13.45
N SER A 193 -2.91 -5.23 -14.44
CA SER A 193 -2.26 -5.66 -15.69
C SER A 193 -0.90 -4.99 -15.95
N GLN A 194 -0.57 -3.89 -15.28
CA GLN A 194 0.72 -3.21 -15.45
C GLN A 194 1.67 -3.48 -14.28
N ALA A 195 2.82 -4.08 -14.58
CA ALA A 195 3.92 -4.24 -13.63
C ALA A 195 4.68 -2.93 -13.39
N GLY A 196 5.52 -2.90 -12.36
CA GLY A 196 6.40 -1.78 -12.06
C GLY A 196 5.80 -0.79 -11.06
N THR A 197 6.69 -0.01 -10.45
CA THR A 197 6.34 1.01 -9.47
C THR A 197 6.19 2.38 -10.14
N PRO A 198 5.02 3.04 -10.07
CA PRO A 198 4.84 4.38 -10.61
C PRO A 198 5.72 5.40 -9.88
N GLN A 199 6.18 6.39 -10.64
CA GLN A 199 6.94 7.53 -10.15
C GLN A 199 6.09 8.77 -10.30
N VAL A 200 5.84 9.47 -9.19
CA VAL A 200 5.07 10.70 -9.15
C VAL A 200 6.00 11.85 -8.76
N LYS A 201 6.02 12.89 -9.58
CA LYS A 201 6.64 14.17 -9.24
C LYS A 201 5.57 15.15 -8.77
N ALA A 202 5.86 15.87 -7.70
CA ALA A 202 4.95 16.85 -7.11
C ALA A 202 5.65 18.20 -6.93
N LYS A 203 4.98 19.26 -7.36
CA LYS A 203 5.40 20.65 -7.16
C LYS A 203 4.25 21.48 -6.61
N LEU A 204 4.50 22.20 -5.53
CA LEU A 204 3.56 23.16 -4.97
C LEU A 204 3.83 24.56 -5.54
N ILE A 205 2.79 25.20 -6.07
CA ILE A 205 2.84 26.58 -6.56
C ILE A 205 1.85 27.40 -5.75
N HIS A 206 2.25 28.59 -5.30
CA HIS A 206 1.40 29.48 -4.53
C HIS A 206 1.30 30.85 -5.18
N GLU A 207 0.12 31.20 -5.67
CA GLU A 207 -0.14 32.46 -6.38
C GLU A 207 -1.56 32.95 -6.09
N ASN A 208 -1.74 34.26 -5.90
CA ASN A 208 -3.05 34.92 -5.77
C ASN A 208 -4.00 34.29 -4.71
N GLY A 209 -3.46 33.76 -3.62
CA GLY A 209 -4.27 33.14 -2.56
C GLY A 209 -4.60 31.65 -2.79
N PHE A 210 -4.11 31.07 -3.88
CA PHE A 210 -4.27 29.66 -4.25
C PHE A 210 -2.97 28.90 -4.07
N ALA A 211 -3.08 27.69 -3.55
CA ALA A 211 -2.03 26.68 -3.51
C ALA A 211 -2.39 25.61 -4.53
N THR A 212 -1.60 25.47 -5.60
CA THR A 212 -1.81 24.49 -6.67
C THR A 212 -0.74 23.42 -6.60
N VAL A 213 -1.17 22.17 -6.42
CA VAL A 213 -0.30 20.99 -6.48
C VAL A 213 -0.29 20.49 -7.92
N ARG A 214 0.84 20.66 -8.60
CA ARG A 214 1.10 20.06 -9.91
C ARG A 214 1.68 18.68 -9.71
N LEU A 215 1.06 17.69 -10.33
CA LEU A 215 1.50 16.31 -10.30
C LEU A 215 1.83 15.82 -11.71
N GLU A 216 2.87 15.01 -11.83
CA GLU A 216 3.22 14.29 -13.05
C GLU A 216 3.53 12.84 -12.69
N GLN A 217 3.01 11.89 -13.47
CA GLN A 217 3.30 10.46 -13.29
C GLN A 217 3.96 9.86 -14.52
N GLN A 218 4.79 8.86 -14.25
CA GLN A 218 5.28 7.93 -15.25
C GLN A 218 5.41 6.54 -14.63
N VAL A 219 5.30 5.51 -15.44
CA VAL A 219 5.59 4.13 -15.05
C VAL A 219 6.77 3.67 -15.91
N PRO A 220 7.94 3.33 -15.34
CA PRO A 220 9.05 2.82 -16.12
C PRO A 220 8.70 1.53 -16.85
N ALA A 221 9.29 1.31 -18.03
CA ALA A 221 9.18 0.06 -18.75
C ALA A 221 9.69 -1.12 -17.91
N THR A 222 9.03 -2.26 -18.01
CA THR A 222 9.44 -3.52 -17.35
C THR A 222 9.59 -4.62 -18.41
N PRO A 223 10.27 -5.74 -18.11
CA PRO A 223 10.34 -6.88 -19.04
C PRO A 223 8.94 -7.28 -19.54
N GLY A 224 8.79 -7.44 -20.86
CA GLY A 224 7.52 -7.79 -21.50
C GLY A 224 6.46 -6.68 -21.56
N GLN A 225 6.68 -5.53 -20.93
CA GLN A 225 5.77 -4.38 -20.96
C GLN A 225 6.54 -3.06 -21.20
N PRO A 226 6.98 -2.80 -22.44
CA PRO A 226 7.70 -1.57 -22.78
C PRO A 226 6.80 -0.34 -22.77
N ASP A 227 5.53 -0.51 -23.14
CA ASP A 227 4.54 0.56 -23.19
C ASP A 227 3.72 0.56 -21.89
N LYS A 228 3.67 1.71 -21.22
CA LYS A 228 2.93 1.90 -19.97
C LYS A 228 1.92 3.04 -20.10
N GLN A 229 0.75 2.83 -19.55
CA GLN A 229 -0.31 3.84 -19.49
C GLN A 229 -0.36 4.50 -18.10
N PRO A 230 -0.76 5.78 -18.01
CA PRO A 230 -1.04 6.44 -16.73
C PRO A 230 -2.06 5.64 -15.91
N MET A 231 -1.72 5.38 -14.66
CA MET A 231 -2.59 4.66 -13.74
C MET A 231 -3.33 5.66 -12.84
N PRO A 232 -4.56 5.36 -12.38
CA PRO A 232 -5.23 6.22 -11.40
C PRO A 232 -4.56 6.05 -10.03
N ILE A 233 -3.95 7.12 -9.54
CA ILE A 233 -3.18 7.15 -8.29
C ILE A 233 -3.92 8.06 -7.28
N PRO A 234 -4.61 7.49 -6.28
CA PRO A 234 -5.22 8.28 -5.21
C PRO A 234 -4.15 8.75 -4.21
N LEU A 235 -3.97 10.06 -4.11
CA LEU A 235 -3.01 10.71 -3.22
C LEU A 235 -3.77 11.52 -2.18
N LYS A 236 -3.65 11.10 -0.92
CA LYS A 236 -4.13 11.88 0.21
C LYS A 236 -3.13 12.99 0.55
N LEU A 237 -3.63 14.21 0.62
CA LEU A 237 -2.86 15.44 0.81
C LEU A 237 -3.33 16.18 2.06
N ALA A 238 -2.41 16.93 2.67
CA ALA A 238 -2.73 18.02 3.59
C ALA A 238 -1.81 19.21 3.31
N LEU A 239 -2.36 20.41 3.40
CA LEU A 239 -1.63 21.66 3.18
C LEU A 239 -1.59 22.45 4.48
N PHE A 240 -0.41 22.52 5.10
CA PHE A 240 -0.23 23.15 6.39
C PHE A 240 0.09 24.64 6.27
N ASP A 241 -0.55 25.45 7.11
CA ASP A 241 -0.11 26.80 7.37
C ASP A 241 1.12 26.79 8.29
N ARG A 242 2.22 27.36 7.82
CA ARG A 242 3.51 27.37 8.53
C ARG A 242 3.46 28.06 9.89
N GLN A 243 2.62 29.08 10.06
CA GLN A 243 2.58 29.87 11.29
C GLN A 243 1.80 29.15 12.38
N THR A 244 0.67 28.57 12.01
CA THR A 244 -0.24 27.92 12.97
C THR A 244 0.11 26.45 13.20
N GLY A 245 0.81 25.81 12.27
CA GLY A 245 1.07 24.37 12.32
C GLY A 245 -0.15 23.51 12.02
N LYS A 246 -1.23 24.09 11.48
CA LYS A 246 -2.51 23.41 11.21
C LYS A 246 -2.79 23.34 9.71
N HIS A 247 -3.58 22.36 9.29
CA HIS A 247 -4.13 22.26 7.95
C HIS A 247 -5.67 22.31 7.98
N HIS A 248 -6.31 22.56 6.83
CA HIS A 248 -7.77 22.71 6.71
C HIS A 248 -8.54 21.39 6.55
N GLY A 249 -7.92 20.25 6.87
CA GLY A 249 -8.43 18.91 6.55
C GLY A 249 -7.56 18.19 5.53
N GLU A 250 -7.79 16.88 5.40
CA GLU A 250 -7.17 16.05 4.37
C GLU A 250 -8.03 16.05 3.11
N GLU A 251 -7.39 16.06 1.95
CA GLU A 251 -8.05 15.98 0.65
C GLU A 251 -7.46 14.82 -0.14
N THR A 252 -8.29 13.99 -0.74
CA THR A 252 -7.82 12.90 -1.63
C THR A 252 -8.02 13.31 -3.07
N VAL A 253 -6.92 13.45 -3.79
CA VAL A 253 -6.93 13.72 -5.24
C VAL A 253 -6.58 12.44 -6.00
N VAL A 254 -7.13 12.28 -7.20
CA VAL A 254 -6.79 11.14 -8.07
C VAL A 254 -6.07 11.66 -9.30
N LEU A 255 -4.79 11.32 -9.43
CA LEU A 255 -4.03 11.57 -10.66
C LEU A 255 -4.29 10.41 -11.62
N ASN A 256 -5.07 10.65 -12.67
CA ASN A 256 -5.48 9.65 -13.66
C ASN A 256 -4.93 9.92 -15.07
N GLU A 257 -4.26 11.05 -15.27
CA GLU A 257 -3.54 11.39 -16.50
C GLU A 257 -2.05 11.47 -16.23
N GLU A 258 -1.23 11.64 -17.28
CA GLU A 258 0.22 11.89 -17.14
C GLU A 258 0.50 13.09 -16.25
N ARG A 259 -0.35 14.12 -16.30
CA ARG A 259 -0.22 15.36 -15.52
C ARG A 259 -1.56 15.79 -14.95
N GLY A 260 -1.54 16.43 -13.80
CA GLY A 260 -2.75 16.99 -13.18
C GLY A 260 -2.43 18.20 -12.29
N GLU A 261 -3.38 19.12 -12.17
CA GLU A 261 -3.28 20.29 -11.30
C GLU A 261 -4.46 20.33 -10.32
N PHE A 262 -4.15 20.41 -9.02
CA PHE A 262 -5.16 20.43 -7.97
C PHE A 262 -5.02 21.73 -7.16
N SER A 263 -6.00 22.61 -7.25
CA SER A 263 -5.94 23.97 -6.69
C SER A 263 -6.80 24.12 -5.44
N PHE A 264 -6.19 24.65 -4.38
CA PHE A 264 -6.80 24.86 -3.08
C PHE A 264 -6.78 26.35 -2.73
N LYS A 265 -7.94 26.89 -2.34
CA LYS A 265 -8.09 28.31 -1.98
C LYS A 265 -7.83 28.56 -0.50
N GLY A 266 -7.55 29.81 -0.14
CA GLY A 266 -7.52 30.27 1.25
C GLY A 266 -6.13 30.35 1.87
N TYR A 267 -5.06 30.28 1.06
CA TYR A 267 -3.69 30.36 1.54
C TYR A 267 -3.14 31.76 1.30
N ALA A 268 -2.98 32.57 2.36
CA ALA A 268 -2.36 33.89 2.23
C ALA A 268 -0.84 33.83 2.03
N ARG A 269 -0.22 32.70 2.35
CA ARG A 269 1.21 32.42 2.26
C ARG A 269 1.43 31.00 1.72
N PRO A 270 2.62 30.68 1.18
CA PRO A 270 2.90 29.32 0.71
C PRO A 270 2.75 28.28 1.83
N PRO A 271 1.84 27.30 1.70
CA PRO A 271 1.70 26.23 2.68
C PRO A 271 2.85 25.21 2.59
N VAL A 272 2.88 24.26 3.52
CA VAL A 272 3.73 23.06 3.44
C VAL A 272 2.89 21.87 2.99
N LEU A 273 3.31 21.20 1.92
CA LEU A 273 2.62 20.05 1.35
C LEU A 273 3.02 18.76 2.07
N SER A 274 2.05 18.10 2.71
CA SER A 274 2.12 16.68 3.06
C SER A 274 1.35 15.88 2.01
N ILE A 275 1.98 14.88 1.40
CA ILE A 275 1.46 14.15 0.23
C ILE A 275 1.68 12.65 0.38
N ASN A 276 0.73 11.88 -0.15
CA ASN A 276 0.66 10.43 0.00
C ASN A 276 0.61 10.03 1.49
N ARG A 277 -0.13 10.81 2.30
CA ARG A 277 -0.34 10.56 3.74
C ARG A 277 -0.89 9.16 3.95
N GLY A 278 -0.40 8.44 4.96
CA GLY A 278 -0.70 7.00 5.14
C GLY A 278 -0.33 6.10 3.95
N PHE A 279 0.49 6.58 3.00
CA PHE A 279 0.88 5.87 1.77
C PHE A 279 -0.33 5.36 0.98
N THR A 280 -1.28 6.24 0.64
CA THR A 280 -2.53 5.85 -0.02
C THR A 280 -2.34 5.17 -1.38
N ALA A 281 -1.19 5.35 -2.04
CA ALA A 281 -0.83 4.61 -3.25
C ALA A 281 0.63 4.09 -3.19
N PRO A 282 0.89 2.88 -3.74
CA PRO A 282 2.21 2.25 -3.76
C PRO A 282 3.10 2.83 -4.86
N VAL A 283 3.48 4.09 -4.70
CA VAL A 283 4.24 4.87 -5.68
C VAL A 283 5.48 5.51 -5.04
N SER A 284 6.50 5.78 -5.86
CA SER A 284 7.59 6.67 -5.46
C SER A 284 7.13 8.11 -5.65
N VAL A 285 7.29 8.95 -4.62
CA VAL A 285 6.90 10.38 -4.69
C VAL A 285 8.14 11.26 -4.49
N GLU A 286 8.51 11.96 -5.56
CA GLU A 286 9.51 13.02 -5.54
C GLU A 286 8.80 14.37 -5.39
N VAL A 287 9.09 15.11 -4.33
CA VAL A 287 8.51 16.43 -4.07
C VAL A 287 9.60 17.48 -4.18
N GLU A 288 9.38 18.52 -4.99
CA GLU A 288 10.20 19.72 -5.02
C GLU A 288 9.96 20.52 -3.73
N GLN A 289 10.69 20.16 -2.66
CA GLN A 289 10.54 20.76 -1.32
C GLN A 289 11.86 20.92 -0.59
N LEU A 290 11.92 21.96 0.25
CA LEU A 290 13.09 22.33 1.05
C LEU A 290 13.27 21.40 2.27
N ASP A 291 14.49 21.32 2.81
CA ASP A 291 14.74 20.57 4.05
C ASP A 291 13.97 21.17 5.25
N GLU A 292 13.74 22.48 5.26
CA GLU A 292 12.92 23.17 6.28
C GLU A 292 11.46 22.68 6.28
N ASP A 293 10.93 22.30 5.11
CA ASP A 293 9.57 21.78 4.97
C ASP A 293 9.47 20.38 5.57
N LEU A 294 10.49 19.56 5.33
CA LEU A 294 10.60 18.24 5.93
C LEU A 294 10.74 18.31 7.46
N VAL A 295 11.56 19.24 7.97
CA VAL A 295 11.70 19.46 9.42
C VAL A 295 10.37 19.90 10.03
N PHE A 296 9.66 20.81 9.35
CA PHE A 296 8.32 21.21 9.76
C PHE A 296 7.37 20.02 9.81
N LEU A 297 7.28 19.20 8.76
CA LEU A 297 6.40 18.03 8.71
C LEU A 297 6.73 17.00 9.79
N ALA A 298 8.02 16.68 9.99
CA ALA A 298 8.44 15.77 11.05
C ALA A 298 7.99 16.23 12.45
N ALA A 299 7.94 17.55 12.66
CA ALA A 299 7.56 18.16 13.93
C ALA A 299 6.04 18.42 14.07
N LYS A 300 5.32 18.69 12.98
CA LYS A 300 3.97 19.28 13.00
C LYS A 300 2.90 18.51 12.24
N ASP A 301 3.26 17.59 11.36
CA ASP A 301 2.27 16.78 10.65
C ASP A 301 1.47 15.96 11.67
N ASP A 302 0.16 15.90 11.52
CA ASP A 302 -0.73 15.16 12.41
C ASP A 302 -0.98 13.71 11.94
N ASP A 303 -0.54 13.35 10.73
CA ASP A 303 -0.40 11.96 10.30
C ASP A 303 0.93 11.37 10.79
N ALA A 304 0.86 10.43 11.73
CA ALA A 304 2.05 9.80 12.31
C ALA A 304 2.93 9.11 11.25
N PHE A 305 2.31 8.55 10.20
CA PHE A 305 3.03 7.95 9.08
C PHE A 305 3.79 9.04 8.28
N ALA A 306 3.15 10.14 7.90
CA ALA A 306 3.81 11.24 7.20
C ALA A 306 4.93 11.91 8.02
N ARG A 307 4.80 11.99 9.35
CA ARG A 307 5.90 12.43 10.23
C ARG A 307 7.11 11.50 10.12
N TYR A 308 6.87 10.19 10.19
CA TYR A 308 7.91 9.17 10.01
C TYR A 308 8.56 9.31 8.64
N GLU A 309 7.78 9.47 7.57
CA GLU A 309 8.27 9.67 6.21
C GLU A 309 9.14 10.92 6.06
N ALA A 310 8.72 12.04 6.65
CA ALA A 310 9.49 13.27 6.63
C ALA A 310 10.85 13.08 7.31
N MET A 311 10.88 12.37 8.45
CA MET A 311 12.12 12.01 9.14
C MET A 311 13.00 11.09 8.30
N GLN A 312 12.44 10.04 7.68
CA GLN A 312 13.20 9.15 6.81
C GLN A 312 13.84 9.90 5.64
N LYS A 313 13.10 10.83 5.01
CA LYS A 313 13.63 11.66 3.92
C LYS A 313 14.78 12.55 4.37
N LEU A 314 14.70 13.16 5.55
CA LEU A 314 15.80 13.96 6.12
C LEU A 314 17.05 13.10 6.35
N VAL A 315 16.89 11.94 6.98
CA VAL A 315 18.00 11.01 7.24
C VAL A 315 18.64 10.53 5.94
N VAL A 316 17.84 10.10 4.96
CA VAL A 316 18.34 9.64 3.65
C VAL A 316 19.07 10.76 2.91
N ARG A 317 18.51 11.98 2.86
CA ARG A 317 19.19 13.13 2.25
C ARG A 317 20.55 13.41 2.91
N HIS A 318 20.60 13.35 4.24
CA HIS A 318 21.86 13.53 4.98
C HIS A 318 22.87 12.42 4.68
N LEU A 319 22.45 11.15 4.71
CA LEU A 319 23.32 10.01 4.39
C LEU A 319 23.87 10.06 2.96
N ILE A 320 23.05 10.45 1.98
CA ILE A 320 23.51 10.64 0.59
C ILE A 320 24.56 11.74 0.50
N LYS A 321 24.32 12.90 1.12
CA LYS A 321 25.32 13.99 1.20
C LYS A 321 26.62 13.51 1.85
N ALA A 322 26.53 12.69 2.92
CA ALA A 322 27.69 12.14 3.60
C ALA A 322 28.52 11.23 2.69
N VAL A 323 27.85 10.29 2.01
CA VAL A 323 28.49 9.33 1.09
C VAL A 323 29.10 10.05 -0.13
N ASN A 324 28.46 11.11 -0.62
CA ASN A 324 28.98 11.91 -1.73
C ASN A 324 30.06 12.93 -1.32
N GLY A 325 30.36 13.08 -0.02
CA GLY A 325 31.34 14.05 0.48
C GLY A 325 30.85 15.51 0.45
N GLU A 326 29.55 15.73 0.29
CA GLU A 326 28.90 17.05 0.18
C GLU A 326 28.57 17.69 1.54
N LEU A 327 28.86 17.00 2.65
CA LEU A 327 28.73 17.57 4.00
C LEU A 327 29.86 18.57 4.28
N GLU A 328 29.49 19.80 4.64
CA GLU A 328 30.41 20.81 5.21
C GLU A 328 31.10 20.25 6.47
N GLU A 329 32.34 20.66 6.75
CA GLU A 329 33.17 20.12 7.85
C GLU A 329 32.48 20.14 9.22
N ARG A 330 31.60 21.12 9.51
CA ARG A 330 30.84 21.19 10.77
C ARG A 330 29.62 20.26 10.84
N ALA A 331 29.20 19.67 9.72
CA ALA A 331 28.08 18.75 9.64
C ALA A 331 28.52 17.27 9.64
N ARG A 332 29.84 17.02 9.76
CA ARG A 332 30.43 15.67 9.82
C ARG A 332 30.60 15.13 11.24
N ASP A 333 30.62 16.02 12.24
CA ASP A 333 30.74 15.72 13.68
C ASP A 333 29.37 15.69 14.37
#